data_AF-A0A7C4EZU3-F1
#
_entry.id   AF-A0A7C4EZU3-F1
#
_cell.length_a   1.000
_cell.length_b   1.000
_cell.length_c   1.000
_cell.angle_alpha   90.00
_cell.angle_beta   90.00
_cell.angle_gamma   90.00
#
_symmetry.space_group_name_H-M   'P 1'
#
loop_
_entity.id
_entity.type
_entity.pdbx_description
1 polymer ?
#
loop_
_entity_poly.entity_id
_entity_poly.type
_entity_poly.pdbx_seq_one_letter_code
_entity_poly.pdbx_strand_id
1 'polypeptide(L)'
;MENRRSALTIILLLGIFSATVFAAGEPGAFLSWGAGARSLGMGGTFVGIADDVYASYFNSAGLAYLDWRELGIFQAVLWEDTGYTFLAYAHPLLDKGCLGLNYVRLASGGAIRRNEYNESVGNFDNTNQAITLSYGRKIIENLSWGLTGKFINNQLDTFSSNNLALDTGLMLRLNQLITVGLNVQNLISQTFGDSDDKLPLVIKVGSGYRLIPDRLLLAFDFSGNSASNLMGNYSVGLEAKITSLISLRLGSNQQQFSAGFGLAYKKFNLDYALTSHYLGLSQRFSFNMKFGQSLTEIKTALQRQREAERLRSAGLLPSQATTPEEEQRQENFRQTYQQAIDDYRRGMYTIALNKFKLAQEIYPEDPDVNTYIERLNLVVPIVPQHISPGRTADLLRRGITYFVEGDGASAVKTIAYALSQEPDNFTIARLLSRFEEKTGIKAERGSAVGGLTVVDQKLYEALIAFRKKDYATVINLCEDILVLEPDNTTALKRLGSAFWSLGEKEKAISMWKKALELKPDAKLSEFLRSIGQ
;
A
#
# COMPACT_ATOMS: atom_id res chain seq x y z
N MET A 1 5.55 17.97 -59.50
CA MET A 1 5.35 19.07 -58.52
C MET A 1 3.92 19.06 -57.96
N GLU A 2 3.31 17.90 -57.71
CA GLU A 2 1.91 17.80 -57.24
C GLU A 2 1.75 17.39 -55.76
N ASN A 3 2.80 16.93 -55.08
CA ASN A 3 2.71 16.46 -53.69
C ASN A 3 3.00 17.50 -52.60
N ARG A 4 3.07 18.80 -52.94
CA ARG A 4 3.32 19.87 -51.96
C ARG A 4 2.08 20.70 -51.59
N ARG A 5 0.95 20.54 -52.30
CA ARG A 5 -0.25 21.35 -52.04
C ARG A 5 -1.23 20.73 -51.04
N SER A 6 -1.15 19.42 -50.78
CA SER A 6 -2.00 18.72 -49.80
C SER A 6 -1.51 18.80 -48.35
N ALA A 7 -0.25 19.18 -48.12
CA ALA A 7 0.30 19.39 -46.77
C ALA A 7 -0.06 20.76 -46.18
N LEU A 8 -0.35 21.76 -47.02
CA LEU A 8 -0.75 23.10 -46.56
C LEU A 8 -2.24 23.19 -46.19
N THR A 9 -3.09 22.31 -46.74
CA THR A 9 -4.55 22.39 -46.53
C THR A 9 -5.02 21.77 -45.20
N ILE A 10 -4.17 20.99 -44.52
CA ILE A 10 -4.51 20.37 -43.21
C ILE A 10 -4.17 21.30 -42.02
N ILE A 11 -3.40 22.37 -42.25
CA ILE A 11 -3.03 23.34 -41.20
C ILE A 11 -4.13 24.42 -41.00
N LEU A 12 -5.12 24.51 -41.90
CA LEU A 12 -6.10 25.60 -41.95
C LEU A 12 -7.50 25.24 -41.42
N LEU A 13 -7.60 24.39 -40.39
CA LEU A 13 -8.88 23.98 -39.77
C LEU A 13 -8.85 24.06 -38.24
N LEU A 14 -8.12 25.04 -37.69
CA LEU A 14 -7.96 25.33 -36.26
C LEU A 14 -8.70 26.60 -35.83
N GLY A 15 -9.93 26.79 -36.32
CA GLY A 15 -10.72 28.00 -36.07
C GLY A 15 -12.17 27.72 -35.77
N ILE A 16 -12.46 26.97 -34.70
CA ILE A 16 -13.79 27.00 -34.07
C ILE A 16 -13.63 27.75 -32.75
N PHE A 17 -13.92 29.05 -32.78
CA PHE A 17 -14.16 29.83 -31.57
C PHE A 17 -15.47 29.36 -30.96
N SER A 18 -15.38 28.57 -29.89
CA SER A 18 -16.52 28.29 -29.02
C SER A 18 -16.53 29.33 -27.90
N ALA A 19 -17.69 29.94 -27.65
CA ALA A 19 -17.86 30.87 -26.55
C ALA A 19 -17.68 30.13 -25.22
N THR A 20 -16.75 30.59 -24.38
CA THR A 20 -16.44 29.98 -23.08
C THR A 20 -17.49 30.36 -22.05
N VAL A 21 -18.28 29.39 -21.60
CA VAL A 21 -19.06 29.50 -20.37
C VAL A 21 -18.13 29.18 -19.21
N PHE A 22 -17.82 30.16 -18.37
CA PHE A 22 -17.02 29.99 -17.16
C PHE A 22 -17.87 29.30 -16.08
N ALA A 23 -17.65 28.01 -15.86
CA ALA A 23 -18.12 27.34 -14.64
C ALA A 23 -17.06 27.55 -13.53
N ALA A 24 -17.22 28.63 -12.76
CA ALA A 24 -16.43 28.84 -11.54
C ALA A 24 -17.17 28.24 -10.33
N GLY A 25 -16.45 27.58 -9.42
CA GLY A 25 -17.00 27.08 -8.16
C GLY A 25 -17.39 25.60 -8.12
N GLU A 26 -16.90 24.75 -9.02
CA GLU A 26 -17.20 23.31 -8.96
C GLU A 26 -16.47 22.60 -7.80
N PRO A 27 -17.16 21.73 -7.05
CA PRO A 27 -16.54 20.90 -6.02
C PRO A 27 -15.39 20.07 -6.58
N GLY A 28 -14.22 20.14 -5.94
CA GLY A 28 -13.03 19.40 -6.37
C GLY A 28 -12.35 19.95 -7.62
N ALA A 29 -12.63 21.19 -8.04
CA ALA A 29 -12.02 21.81 -9.22
C ALA A 29 -10.48 21.76 -9.24
N PHE A 30 -9.81 21.74 -8.08
CA PHE A 30 -8.34 21.57 -8.03
C PHE A 30 -7.87 20.27 -8.69
N LEU A 31 -8.69 19.21 -8.67
CA LEU A 31 -8.41 17.94 -9.34
C LEU A 31 -8.57 18.02 -10.86
N SER A 32 -8.85 19.18 -11.45
CA SER A 32 -8.90 19.39 -12.91
C SER A 32 -7.62 20.02 -13.49
N TRP A 33 -6.68 20.46 -12.64
CA TRP A 33 -5.47 21.20 -13.06
C TRP A 33 -4.41 20.34 -13.76
N GLY A 34 -4.54 19.01 -13.70
CA GLY A 34 -3.62 18.05 -14.32
C GLY A 34 -2.53 17.53 -13.38
N ALA A 35 -1.70 16.62 -13.91
CA ALA A 35 -0.54 16.08 -13.23
C ALA A 35 0.59 15.79 -14.24
N GLY A 36 1.83 16.14 -13.90
CA GLY A 36 3.00 15.91 -14.77
C GLY A 36 3.17 16.97 -15.86
N ALA A 37 4.38 17.48 -16.04
CA ALA A 37 4.65 18.52 -17.03
C ALA A 37 4.56 17.98 -18.47
N ARG A 38 4.83 16.69 -18.70
CA ARG A 38 4.63 16.03 -20.01
C ARG A 38 3.19 16.16 -20.51
N SER A 39 2.21 15.75 -19.70
CA SER A 39 0.79 15.79 -20.07
C SER A 39 0.31 17.23 -20.27
N LEU A 40 0.76 18.15 -19.40
CA LEU A 40 0.37 19.55 -19.43
C LEU A 40 1.00 20.31 -20.59
N GLY A 41 2.23 19.97 -20.97
CA GLY A 41 2.85 20.46 -22.21
C GLY A 41 2.13 20.00 -23.48
N MET A 42 1.29 18.95 -23.38
CA MET A 42 0.39 18.46 -24.43
C MET A 42 -1.06 18.94 -24.23
N GLY A 43 -1.27 20.03 -23.49
CA GLY A 43 -2.59 20.64 -23.30
C GLY A 43 -3.50 19.88 -22.31
N GLY A 44 -2.93 18.96 -21.52
CA GLY A 44 -3.66 18.08 -20.61
C GLY A 44 -4.20 16.81 -21.27
N THR A 45 -3.79 16.55 -22.52
CA THR A 45 -4.23 15.39 -23.30
C THR A 45 -3.44 14.15 -22.91
N PHE A 46 -4.07 13.21 -22.22
CA PHE A 46 -3.37 12.05 -21.67
C PHE A 46 -4.22 10.79 -21.48
N VAL A 47 -5.55 10.84 -21.62
CA VAL A 47 -6.44 9.71 -21.29
C VAL A 47 -6.18 8.47 -22.15
N GLY A 48 -5.90 8.67 -23.44
CA GLY A 48 -5.55 7.59 -24.38
C GLY A 48 -4.07 7.22 -24.43
N ILE A 49 -3.21 7.96 -23.73
CA ILE A 49 -1.74 7.80 -23.75
C ILE A 49 -1.14 7.74 -22.35
N ALA A 50 -1.94 7.35 -21.36
CA ALA A 50 -1.57 7.26 -19.96
C ALA A 50 -0.55 6.13 -19.73
N ASP A 51 0.73 6.40 -20.00
CA ASP A 51 1.81 5.40 -20.03
C ASP A 51 2.99 5.70 -19.09
N ASP A 52 2.78 6.60 -18.12
CA ASP A 52 3.74 6.92 -17.05
C ASP A 52 3.08 6.91 -15.66
N VAL A 53 3.85 7.27 -14.63
CA VAL A 53 3.41 7.26 -13.22
C VAL A 53 2.17 8.14 -12.96
N TYR A 54 1.90 9.15 -13.79
CA TYR A 54 0.71 10.01 -13.67
C TYR A 54 -0.55 9.39 -14.29
N ALA A 55 -0.46 8.18 -14.86
CA ALA A 55 -1.60 7.47 -15.41
C ALA A 55 -2.74 7.31 -14.40
N SER A 56 -2.42 7.10 -13.13
CA SER A 56 -3.40 7.01 -12.03
C SER A 56 -4.35 8.21 -11.93
N TYR A 57 -3.91 9.41 -12.34
CA TYR A 57 -4.72 10.64 -12.39
C TYR A 57 -5.58 10.73 -13.66
N PHE A 58 -5.03 10.39 -14.82
CA PHE A 58 -5.72 10.55 -16.12
C PHE A 58 -6.53 9.35 -16.57
N ASN A 59 -6.00 8.14 -16.39
CA ASN A 59 -6.65 6.86 -16.70
C ASN A 59 -5.90 5.70 -16.02
N SER A 60 -6.45 5.16 -14.94
CA SER A 60 -5.81 4.08 -14.15
C SER A 60 -5.62 2.78 -14.93
N ALA A 61 -6.35 2.56 -16.03
CA ALA A 61 -6.09 1.45 -16.94
C ALA A 61 -4.67 1.52 -17.56
N GLY A 62 -4.11 2.72 -17.67
CA GLY A 62 -2.74 2.99 -18.08
C GLY A 62 -1.66 2.31 -17.23
N LEU A 63 -1.92 2.18 -15.93
CA LEU A 63 -0.98 1.55 -14.98
C LEU A 63 -0.63 0.10 -15.39
N ALA A 64 -1.53 -0.59 -16.08
CA ALA A 64 -1.36 -1.96 -16.54
C ALA A 64 -0.19 -2.14 -17.53
N TYR A 65 0.37 -1.05 -18.07
CA TYR A 65 1.46 -1.06 -19.05
C TYR A 65 2.80 -0.56 -18.49
N LEU A 66 2.86 -0.20 -17.20
CA LEU A 66 4.11 0.18 -16.57
C LEU A 66 4.97 -1.06 -16.29
N ASP A 67 6.22 -1.02 -16.75
CA ASP A 67 7.18 -2.12 -16.60
C ASP A 67 8.11 -1.94 -15.38
N TRP A 68 8.31 -0.70 -14.91
CA TRP A 68 9.18 -0.38 -13.78
C TRP A 68 8.40 0.20 -12.60
N ARG A 69 8.95 0.04 -11.40
CA ARG A 69 8.58 0.89 -10.28
C ARG A 69 8.99 2.32 -10.62
N GLU A 70 8.06 3.25 -10.47
CA GLU A 70 8.25 4.64 -10.88
C GLU A 70 7.78 5.58 -9.78
N LEU A 71 8.58 6.61 -9.51
CA LEU A 71 8.23 7.73 -8.63
C LEU A 71 8.18 9.00 -9.48
N GLY A 72 7.11 9.78 -9.34
CA GLY A 72 6.90 11.06 -10.01
C GLY A 72 6.68 12.17 -9.01
N ILE A 73 7.32 13.30 -9.24
CA ILE A 73 7.10 14.55 -8.52
C ILE A 73 6.74 15.59 -9.55
N PHE A 74 5.65 16.30 -9.34
CA PHE A 74 5.20 17.40 -10.16
C PHE A 74 4.90 18.61 -9.29
N GLN A 75 5.35 19.78 -9.73
CA GLN A 75 5.11 21.04 -9.06
C GLN A 75 4.79 22.12 -10.09
N ALA A 76 3.76 22.90 -9.79
CA ALA A 76 3.40 24.10 -10.53
C ALA A 76 3.28 25.27 -9.55
N VAL A 77 3.88 26.40 -9.93
CA VAL A 77 3.62 27.68 -9.28
C VAL A 77 2.52 28.36 -10.09
N LEU A 78 1.42 28.63 -9.40
CA LEU A 78 0.24 29.26 -9.96
C LEU A 78 0.21 30.73 -9.52
N TRP A 79 -0.86 31.45 -9.87
CA TRP A 79 -1.02 32.86 -9.52
C TRP A 79 -1.22 33.05 -8.01
N GLU A 80 -0.89 34.25 -7.50
CA GLU A 80 -1.06 34.63 -6.08
C GLU A 80 -0.37 33.65 -5.11
N ASP A 81 0.89 33.29 -5.40
CA ASP A 81 1.72 32.36 -4.61
C ASP A 81 1.05 31.00 -4.31
N THR A 82 0.10 30.60 -5.15
CA THR A 82 -0.59 29.33 -5.01
C THR A 82 0.30 28.20 -5.51
N GLY A 83 0.60 27.25 -4.61
CA GLY A 83 1.39 26.06 -4.93
C GLY A 83 0.50 24.88 -5.28
N TYR A 84 0.79 24.21 -6.39
CA TYR A 84 0.18 22.92 -6.73
C TYR A 84 1.26 21.83 -6.81
N THR A 85 1.14 20.82 -5.96
CA THR A 85 2.10 19.72 -5.84
C THR A 85 1.41 18.40 -6.07
N PHE A 86 2.03 17.51 -6.83
CA PHE A 86 1.56 16.16 -7.07
C PHE A 86 2.71 15.16 -6.90
N LEU A 87 2.53 14.18 -6.05
CA LEU A 87 3.45 13.07 -5.82
C LEU A 87 2.78 11.79 -6.29
N ALA A 88 3.50 10.96 -7.03
CA ALA A 88 2.99 9.76 -7.65
C ALA A 88 3.96 8.59 -7.43
N TYR A 89 3.42 7.42 -7.13
CA TYR A 89 4.17 6.18 -7.06
C TYR A 89 3.42 5.07 -7.76
N ALA A 90 4.12 4.33 -8.62
CA ALA A 90 3.60 3.16 -9.31
C ALA A 90 4.42 1.91 -8.97
N HIS A 91 3.70 0.83 -8.65
CA HIS A 91 4.27 -0.47 -8.32
C HIS A 91 3.68 -1.58 -9.20
N PRO A 92 4.36 -1.93 -10.30
CA PRO A 92 3.97 -3.06 -11.13
C PRO A 92 4.09 -4.38 -10.36
N LEU A 93 3.05 -5.21 -10.48
CA LEU A 93 2.96 -6.55 -9.93
C LEU A 93 3.09 -7.57 -11.06
N LEU A 94 3.75 -8.70 -10.80
CA LEU A 94 4.17 -9.65 -11.82
C LEU A 94 3.09 -10.03 -12.85
N ASP A 95 2.01 -10.66 -12.38
CA ASP A 95 0.87 -11.09 -13.22
C ASP A 95 -0.47 -10.52 -12.72
N LYS A 96 -0.39 -9.63 -11.72
CA LYS A 96 -1.54 -9.06 -11.03
C LYS A 96 -1.81 -7.60 -11.41
N GLY A 97 -1.12 -7.01 -12.39
CA GLY A 97 -1.36 -5.62 -12.81
C GLY A 97 -0.40 -4.64 -12.14
N CYS A 98 -0.86 -3.45 -11.77
CA CYS A 98 -0.03 -2.41 -11.18
C CYS A 98 -0.84 -1.60 -10.16
N LEU A 99 -0.21 -1.28 -9.03
CA LEU A 99 -0.76 -0.40 -7.99
C LEU A 99 -0.23 1.01 -8.18
N GLY A 100 -1.07 2.01 -7.94
CA GLY A 100 -0.70 3.42 -7.91
C GLY A 100 -1.07 4.05 -6.58
N LEU A 101 -0.21 4.92 -6.06
CA LEU A 101 -0.50 5.79 -4.93
C LEU A 101 -0.14 7.22 -5.32
N ASN A 102 -1.06 8.16 -5.15
CA ASN A 102 -0.76 9.57 -5.37
C ASN A 102 -1.23 10.45 -4.23
N TYR A 103 -0.54 11.55 -4.06
CA TYR A 103 -0.90 12.66 -3.20
C TYR A 103 -0.88 13.95 -4.00
N VAL A 104 -1.94 14.73 -3.91
CA VAL A 104 -2.06 16.04 -4.56
C VAL A 104 -2.41 17.08 -3.51
N ARG A 105 -1.81 18.27 -3.61
CA ARG A 105 -2.10 19.42 -2.76
C ARG A 105 -2.11 20.69 -3.60
N LEU A 106 -3.21 21.43 -3.51
CA LEU A 106 -3.32 22.84 -3.88
C LEU A 106 -3.35 23.65 -2.59
N ALA A 107 -2.48 24.64 -2.47
CA ALA A 107 -2.48 25.52 -1.31
C ALA A 107 -2.21 26.97 -1.70
N SER A 108 -3.08 27.84 -1.21
CA SER A 108 -2.97 29.29 -1.30
C SER A 108 -2.91 29.81 0.14
N GLY A 109 -1.91 30.62 0.46
CA GLY A 109 -1.75 31.18 1.80
C GLY A 109 -1.37 32.64 1.76
N GLY A 110 -1.38 33.28 2.93
CA GLY A 110 -0.92 34.67 3.09
C GLY A 110 -1.98 35.74 2.83
N ALA A 111 -3.24 35.37 2.62
CA ALA A 111 -4.32 36.35 2.62
C ALA A 111 -4.55 36.88 4.03
N ILE A 112 -4.59 38.21 4.20
CA ILE A 112 -4.82 38.83 5.51
C ILE A 112 -6.32 38.80 5.81
N ARG A 113 -6.69 38.16 6.92
CA ARG A 113 -8.06 38.19 7.44
C ARG A 113 -8.34 39.57 8.01
N ARG A 114 -9.40 40.22 7.55
CA ARG A 114 -9.83 41.53 8.06
C ARG A 114 -11.23 41.48 8.67
N ASN A 115 -11.46 42.24 9.74
CA ASN A 115 -12.79 42.43 10.31
C ASN A 115 -13.58 43.52 9.55
N GLU A 116 -14.80 43.79 9.98
CA GLU A 116 -15.69 44.83 9.43
C GLU A 116 -15.14 46.26 9.54
N TYR A 117 -14.17 46.48 10.45
CA TYR A 117 -13.45 47.74 10.62
C TYR A 117 -12.14 47.81 9.81
N ASN A 118 -11.92 46.84 8.90
CA ASN A 118 -10.72 46.71 8.08
C ASN A 118 -9.42 46.45 8.88
N GLU A 119 -9.52 46.00 10.13
CA GLU A 119 -8.37 45.64 10.97
C GLU A 119 -7.91 44.21 10.68
N SER A 120 -6.60 43.98 10.71
CA SER A 120 -6.03 42.64 10.52
C SER A 120 -6.28 41.78 11.76
N VAL A 121 -6.97 40.65 11.59
CA VAL A 121 -7.34 39.71 12.66
C VAL A 121 -6.70 38.32 12.49
N GLY A 122 -5.78 38.17 11.53
CA GLY A 122 -5.04 36.93 11.30
C GLY A 122 -4.78 36.65 9.83
N ASN A 123 -4.48 35.38 9.52
CA ASN A 123 -4.29 34.91 8.15
C ASN A 123 -5.47 34.02 7.72
N PHE A 124 -5.68 33.98 6.41
CA PHE A 124 -6.67 33.15 5.74
C PHE A 124 -5.94 32.24 4.77
N ASP A 125 -6.00 30.93 5.03
CA ASP A 125 -5.36 29.91 4.21
C ASP A 125 -6.42 29.00 3.60
N ASN A 126 -6.18 28.59 2.36
CA ASN A 126 -6.99 27.61 1.64
C ASN A 126 -6.10 26.43 1.24
N THR A 127 -6.46 25.23 1.68
CA THR A 127 -5.76 24.00 1.31
C THR A 127 -6.76 22.96 0.82
N ASN A 128 -6.55 22.49 -0.41
CA ASN A 128 -7.24 21.33 -0.97
C ASN A 128 -6.22 20.23 -1.21
N GLN A 129 -6.53 19.02 -0.75
CA GLN A 129 -5.63 17.89 -0.89
C GLN A 129 -6.39 16.61 -1.18
N ALA A 130 -5.73 15.66 -1.84
CA ALA A 130 -6.28 14.33 -2.02
C ALA A 130 -5.20 13.26 -1.98
N ILE A 131 -5.55 12.12 -1.39
CA ILE A 131 -4.81 10.86 -1.48
C ILE A 131 -5.62 9.93 -2.36
N THR A 132 -4.93 9.26 -3.29
CA THR A 132 -5.57 8.37 -4.25
C THR A 132 -4.84 7.05 -4.33
N LEU A 133 -5.61 5.97 -4.32
CA LEU A 133 -5.13 4.60 -4.50
C LEU A 133 -5.72 4.06 -5.78
N SER A 134 -4.87 3.58 -6.68
CA SER A 134 -5.25 3.11 -8.00
C SER A 134 -4.77 1.68 -8.22
N TYR A 135 -5.52 0.96 -9.06
CA TYR A 135 -5.16 -0.35 -9.54
C TYR A 135 -5.47 -0.44 -11.02
N GLY A 136 -4.55 -1.00 -11.82
CA GLY A 136 -4.75 -1.22 -13.25
C GLY A 136 -4.26 -2.59 -13.69
N ARG A 137 -5.04 -3.28 -14.53
CA ARG A 137 -4.71 -4.61 -15.04
C ARG A 137 -5.17 -4.81 -16.49
N LYS A 138 -4.37 -5.57 -17.25
CA LYS A 138 -4.79 -6.09 -18.57
C LYS A 138 -5.87 -7.17 -18.38
N ILE A 139 -6.98 -7.05 -19.12
CA ILE A 139 -8.00 -8.10 -19.26
C ILE A 139 -7.53 -9.10 -20.31
N ILE A 140 -7.13 -8.57 -21.46
CA ILE A 140 -6.53 -9.26 -22.59
C ILE A 140 -5.32 -8.43 -23.06
N GLU A 141 -4.53 -8.92 -24.00
CA GLU A 141 -3.26 -8.29 -24.38
C GLU A 141 -3.41 -6.82 -24.82
N ASN A 142 -4.53 -6.50 -25.47
CA ASN A 142 -4.83 -5.19 -26.01
C ASN A 142 -5.86 -4.38 -25.20
N LEU A 143 -6.52 -4.93 -24.18
CA LEU A 143 -7.51 -4.23 -23.37
C LEU A 143 -7.16 -4.30 -21.89
N SER A 144 -7.23 -3.15 -21.23
CA SER A 144 -6.98 -3.00 -19.79
C SER A 144 -8.10 -2.22 -19.13
N TRP A 145 -8.23 -2.44 -17.82
CA TRP A 145 -9.12 -1.68 -16.95
C TRP A 145 -8.35 -1.16 -15.75
N GLY A 146 -8.91 -0.15 -15.10
CA GLY A 146 -8.41 0.35 -13.85
C GLY A 146 -9.50 0.91 -12.95
N LEU A 147 -9.19 0.99 -11.66
CA LEU A 147 -10.04 1.49 -10.59
C LEU A 147 -9.22 2.46 -9.75
N THR A 148 -9.83 3.54 -9.29
CA THR A 148 -9.18 4.49 -8.37
C THR A 148 -10.13 4.87 -7.25
N GLY A 149 -9.68 4.74 -6.00
CA GLY A 149 -10.33 5.35 -4.84
C GLY A 149 -9.64 6.67 -4.48
N LYS A 150 -10.42 7.69 -4.12
CA LYS A 150 -9.92 9.01 -3.72
C LYS A 150 -10.47 9.38 -2.35
N PHE A 151 -9.60 9.89 -1.49
CA PHE A 151 -9.96 10.61 -0.29
C PHE A 151 -9.49 12.05 -0.46
N ILE A 152 -10.43 12.98 -0.45
CA ILE A 152 -10.24 14.39 -0.73
C ILE A 152 -10.58 15.16 0.54
N ASN A 153 -9.73 16.09 0.92
CA ASN A 153 -9.95 16.98 2.05
C ASN A 153 -9.85 18.42 1.54
N ASN A 154 -10.87 19.22 1.84
CA ASN A 154 -10.89 20.64 1.60
C ASN A 154 -10.90 21.35 2.95
N GLN A 155 -10.02 22.32 3.12
CA GLN A 155 -9.95 23.16 4.29
C GLN A 155 -9.92 24.61 3.84
N LEU A 156 -10.90 25.38 4.32
CA LEU A 156 -11.01 26.80 4.07
C LEU A 156 -11.20 27.52 5.41
N ASP A 157 -10.11 28.10 5.93
CA ASP A 157 -10.06 28.68 7.28
C ASP A 157 -10.59 27.69 8.35
N THR A 158 -11.79 27.94 8.87
CA THR A 158 -12.45 27.14 9.93
C THR A 158 -13.33 26.02 9.39
N PHE A 159 -13.68 26.03 8.10
CA PHE A 159 -14.52 25.02 7.49
C PHE A 159 -13.68 23.85 6.96
N SER A 160 -14.18 22.63 7.17
CA SER A 160 -13.56 21.45 6.58
C SER A 160 -14.57 20.47 6.01
N SER A 161 -14.25 19.91 4.84
CA SER A 161 -15.03 18.84 4.22
C SER A 161 -14.12 17.70 3.78
N ASN A 162 -14.64 16.48 3.84
CA ASN A 162 -14.00 15.27 3.36
C ASN A 162 -14.87 14.60 2.31
N ASN A 163 -14.31 14.27 1.15
CA ASN A 163 -15.02 13.60 0.07
C ASN A 163 -14.34 12.27 -0.25
N LEU A 164 -15.14 11.21 -0.35
CA LEU A 164 -14.72 9.94 -0.92
C LEU A 164 -15.23 9.85 -2.36
N ALA A 165 -14.39 9.37 -3.27
CA ALA A 165 -14.78 9.15 -4.65
C ALA A 165 -14.17 7.88 -5.24
N LEU A 166 -14.85 7.32 -6.24
CA LEU A 166 -14.40 6.17 -7.00
C LEU A 166 -14.45 6.46 -8.50
N ASP A 167 -13.35 6.15 -9.19
CA ASP A 167 -13.22 6.25 -10.64
C ASP A 167 -12.99 4.87 -11.26
N THR A 168 -13.30 4.75 -12.54
CA THR A 168 -12.97 3.58 -13.36
C THR A 168 -12.43 4.01 -14.72
N GLY A 169 -11.55 3.20 -15.30
CA GLY A 169 -10.96 3.45 -16.61
C GLY A 169 -10.86 2.20 -17.46
N LEU A 170 -10.87 2.40 -18.78
CA LEU A 170 -10.55 1.40 -19.79
C LEU A 170 -9.50 1.96 -20.74
N MET A 171 -8.64 1.10 -21.25
CA MET A 171 -7.71 1.46 -22.32
C MET A 171 -7.53 0.30 -23.30
N LEU A 172 -7.75 0.58 -24.57
CA LEU A 172 -7.73 -0.34 -25.70
C LEU A 172 -6.61 0.05 -26.67
N ARG A 173 -5.68 -0.86 -26.94
CA ARG A 173 -4.62 -0.73 -27.95
C ARG A 173 -5.06 -1.45 -29.22
N LEU A 174 -5.69 -0.73 -30.15
CA LEU A 174 -6.18 -1.31 -31.41
C LEU A 174 -5.04 -1.93 -32.23
N ASN A 175 -3.88 -1.28 -32.26
CA ASN A 175 -2.65 -1.78 -32.85
C ASN A 175 -1.44 -1.08 -32.19
N GLN A 176 -0.24 -1.23 -32.76
CA GLN A 176 0.97 -0.58 -32.23
C GLN A 176 0.94 0.96 -32.34
N LEU A 177 0.07 1.52 -33.18
CA LEU A 177 0.01 2.95 -33.50
C LEU A 177 -1.15 3.66 -32.79
N ILE A 178 -2.27 2.97 -32.57
CA ILE A 178 -3.52 3.59 -32.12
C ILE A 178 -3.91 3.04 -30.74
N THR A 179 -4.13 3.95 -29.79
CA THR A 179 -4.66 3.65 -28.47
C THR A 179 -5.90 4.52 -28.21
N VAL A 180 -6.91 3.95 -27.55
CA VAL A 180 -8.13 4.64 -27.15
C VAL A 180 -8.33 4.40 -25.65
N GLY A 181 -8.68 5.45 -24.92
CA GLY A 181 -8.94 5.42 -23.48
C GLY A 181 -10.33 5.96 -23.16
N LEU A 182 -10.95 5.39 -22.13
CA LEU A 182 -12.16 5.90 -21.50
C LEU A 182 -11.87 6.03 -20.00
N ASN A 183 -12.19 7.16 -19.40
CA ASN A 183 -12.16 7.34 -17.95
C ASN A 183 -13.50 7.91 -17.48
N VAL A 184 -14.06 7.31 -16.44
CA VAL A 184 -15.24 7.80 -15.73
C VAL A 184 -14.81 8.10 -14.30
N GLN A 185 -14.73 9.39 -13.97
CA GLN A 185 -14.32 9.89 -12.66
C GLN A 185 -15.53 10.23 -11.81
N ASN A 186 -15.41 10.04 -10.49
CA ASN A 186 -16.46 10.29 -9.51
C ASN A 186 -17.75 9.50 -9.81
N LEU A 187 -17.61 8.26 -10.28
CA LEU A 187 -18.73 7.33 -10.51
C LEU A 187 -19.55 7.12 -9.24
N ILE A 188 -18.86 7.04 -8.12
CA ILE A 188 -19.43 7.10 -6.77
C ILE A 188 -18.75 8.27 -6.08
N SER A 189 -19.53 9.12 -5.42
CA SER A 189 -19.02 10.21 -4.59
C SER A 189 -19.87 10.39 -3.35
N GLN A 190 -19.21 10.54 -2.20
CA GLN A 190 -19.84 10.81 -0.92
C GLN A 190 -19.08 11.93 -0.20
N THR A 191 -19.81 12.94 0.24
CA THR A 191 -19.29 14.12 0.95
C THR A 191 -19.65 14.01 2.43
N PHE A 192 -18.74 14.44 3.29
CA PHE A 192 -18.89 14.51 4.74
C PHE A 192 -18.30 15.83 5.26
N GLY A 193 -18.84 16.35 6.37
CA GLY A 193 -18.35 17.57 7.02
C GLY A 193 -19.28 18.76 6.79
N ASP A 194 -18.70 19.96 6.72
CA ASP A 194 -19.46 21.21 6.77
C ASP A 194 -20.07 21.65 5.43
N SER A 195 -19.95 20.83 4.38
CA SER A 195 -20.48 21.11 3.04
C SER A 195 -21.27 19.92 2.49
N ASP A 196 -22.31 20.22 1.71
CA ASP A 196 -23.13 19.24 0.96
C ASP A 196 -22.71 19.12 -0.52
N ASP A 197 -21.56 19.72 -0.88
CA ASP A 197 -21.04 19.77 -2.24
C ASP A 197 -20.70 18.38 -2.79
N LYS A 198 -21.38 17.97 -3.85
CA LYS A 198 -21.15 16.68 -4.53
C LYS A 198 -20.18 16.86 -5.69
N LEU A 199 -19.23 15.94 -5.81
CA LEU A 199 -18.33 15.91 -6.97
C LEU A 199 -19.11 15.52 -8.23
N PRO A 200 -18.98 16.27 -9.33
CA PRO A 200 -19.67 15.93 -10.57
C PRO A 200 -19.07 14.66 -11.18
N LEU A 201 -19.93 13.81 -11.74
CA LEU A 201 -19.51 12.73 -12.63
C LEU A 201 -18.79 13.34 -13.84
N VAL A 202 -17.59 12.85 -14.16
CA VAL A 202 -16.80 13.31 -15.31
C VAL A 202 -16.51 12.14 -16.23
N ILE A 203 -16.84 12.27 -17.51
CA ILE A 203 -16.52 11.28 -18.54
C ILE A 203 -15.45 11.86 -19.44
N LYS A 204 -14.39 11.10 -19.69
CA LYS A 204 -13.29 11.47 -20.58
C LYS A 204 -13.05 10.36 -21.59
N VAL A 205 -12.93 10.71 -22.86
CA VAL A 205 -12.55 9.81 -23.95
C VAL A 205 -11.29 10.36 -24.59
N GLY A 206 -10.26 9.53 -24.69
CA GLY A 206 -8.97 9.91 -25.23
C GLY A 206 -8.52 8.99 -26.34
N SER A 207 -7.70 9.50 -27.24
CA SER A 207 -7.06 8.73 -28.30
C SER A 207 -5.62 9.19 -28.52
N GLY A 208 -4.76 8.24 -28.84
CA GLY A 208 -3.36 8.45 -29.16
C GLY A 208 -2.99 7.78 -30.46
N TYR A 209 -2.32 8.52 -31.34
CA TYR A 209 -1.88 8.12 -32.67
C TYR A 209 -0.37 8.32 -32.81
N ARG A 210 0.39 7.23 -32.83
CA ARG A 210 1.83 7.24 -33.13
C ARG A 210 2.00 7.34 -34.64
N LEU A 211 2.11 8.56 -35.17
CA LEU A 211 2.33 8.82 -36.59
C LEU A 211 3.67 8.26 -37.07
N ILE A 212 4.68 8.34 -36.21
CA ILE A 212 5.97 7.69 -36.41
C ILE A 212 6.29 6.95 -35.10
N PRO A 213 6.43 5.61 -35.12
CA PRO A 213 6.76 4.83 -33.93
C PRO A 213 7.93 5.46 -33.17
N ASP A 214 7.73 5.63 -31.87
CA ASP A 214 8.70 6.20 -30.92
C ASP A 214 9.23 7.61 -31.20
N ARG A 215 8.70 8.32 -32.20
CA ARG A 215 9.15 9.69 -32.55
C ARG A 215 8.06 10.73 -32.56
N LEU A 216 6.87 10.40 -33.06
CA LEU A 216 5.81 11.39 -33.23
C LEU A 216 4.48 10.82 -32.76
N LEU A 217 3.92 11.44 -31.73
CA LEU A 217 2.66 11.09 -31.11
C LEU A 217 1.71 12.28 -31.20
N LEU A 218 0.50 12.03 -31.70
CA LEU A 218 -0.62 12.95 -31.67
C LEU A 218 -1.69 12.39 -30.74
N ALA A 219 -2.29 13.24 -29.91
CA ALA A 219 -3.32 12.84 -28.96
C ALA A 219 -4.50 13.80 -28.98
N PHE A 220 -5.69 13.26 -28.71
CA PHE A 220 -6.94 14.00 -28.60
C PHE A 220 -7.74 13.48 -27.42
N ASP A 221 -8.20 14.38 -26.55
CA ASP A 221 -9.11 14.05 -25.45
C ASP A 221 -10.36 14.92 -25.53
N PHE A 222 -11.50 14.30 -25.23
CA PHE A 222 -12.79 14.94 -25.03
C PHE A 222 -13.26 14.66 -23.62
N SER A 223 -13.86 15.64 -22.96
CA SER A 223 -14.43 15.45 -21.63
C SER A 223 -15.70 16.24 -21.42
N GLY A 224 -16.53 15.75 -20.51
CA GLY A 224 -17.71 16.45 -20.03
C GLY A 224 -18.02 16.07 -18.60
N ASN A 225 -18.73 16.96 -17.91
CA ASN A 225 -19.11 16.77 -16.52
C ASN A 225 -20.64 16.88 -16.38
N SER A 226 -21.18 16.27 -15.32
CA SER A 226 -22.62 16.30 -15.07
C SER A 226 -23.12 17.65 -14.51
N ALA A 227 -22.22 18.52 -14.05
CA ALA A 227 -22.59 19.81 -13.44
C ALA A 227 -22.77 20.95 -14.47
N SER A 228 -22.05 20.91 -15.60
CA SER A 228 -22.12 21.93 -16.65
C SER A 228 -22.68 21.36 -17.95
N ASN A 229 -21.88 20.61 -18.71
CA ASN A 229 -22.23 20.01 -19.98
C ASN A 229 -21.52 18.66 -20.18
N LEU A 230 -22.30 17.65 -20.59
CA LEU A 230 -21.84 16.26 -20.74
C LEU A 230 -20.81 16.04 -21.87
N MET A 231 -20.59 17.02 -22.77
CA MET A 231 -19.52 16.99 -23.79
C MET A 231 -19.00 18.40 -24.13
N GLY A 232 -18.48 19.11 -23.13
CA GLY A 232 -18.08 20.51 -23.27
C GLY A 232 -16.62 20.75 -23.67
N ASN A 233 -15.69 19.89 -23.25
CA ASN A 233 -14.25 20.17 -23.24
C ASN A 233 -13.46 19.32 -24.24
N TYR A 234 -12.48 19.91 -24.93
CA TYR A 234 -11.53 19.19 -25.78
C TYR A 234 -10.09 19.63 -25.53
N SER A 235 -9.14 18.73 -25.80
CA SER A 235 -7.72 19.04 -25.84
C SER A 235 -7.00 18.25 -26.94
N VAL A 236 -5.97 18.86 -27.51
CA VAL A 236 -5.11 18.28 -28.55
C VAL A 236 -3.67 18.41 -28.09
N GLY A 237 -2.89 17.35 -28.28
CA GLY A 237 -1.48 17.29 -27.90
C GLY A 237 -0.61 16.66 -28.97
N LEU A 238 0.60 17.20 -29.14
CA LEU A 238 1.64 16.68 -30.02
C LEU A 238 2.93 16.48 -29.20
N GLU A 239 3.52 15.30 -29.29
CA GLU A 239 4.85 15.00 -28.74
C GLU A 239 5.78 14.55 -29.87
N ALA A 240 6.91 15.25 -30.01
CA ALA A 240 7.98 14.94 -30.95
C ALA A 240 9.27 14.62 -30.19
N LYS A 241 9.73 13.37 -30.25
CA LYS A 241 11.03 12.95 -29.72
C LYS A 241 12.09 13.19 -30.78
N ILE A 242 12.90 14.22 -30.58
CA ILE A 242 13.98 14.62 -31.49
C ILE A 242 15.14 13.64 -31.38
N THR A 243 15.46 13.23 -30.16
CA THR A 243 16.42 12.18 -29.84
C THR A 243 15.85 11.27 -28.75
N SER A 244 16.58 10.22 -28.36
CA SER A 244 16.21 9.44 -27.17
C SER A 244 16.31 10.23 -25.86
N LEU A 245 17.00 11.38 -25.88
CA LEU A 245 17.15 12.26 -24.72
C LEU A 245 16.17 13.44 -24.73
N ILE A 246 15.82 13.99 -25.89
CA ILE A 246 15.09 15.25 -26.00
C ILE A 246 13.73 15.04 -26.66
N SER A 247 12.68 15.51 -25.98
CA SER A 247 11.33 15.60 -26.53
C SER A 247 10.80 17.03 -26.49
N LEU A 248 10.07 17.43 -27.53
CA LEU A 248 9.34 18.68 -27.61
C LEU A 248 7.84 18.38 -27.65
N ARG A 249 7.06 19.24 -27.00
CA ARG A 249 5.61 19.06 -26.86
C ARG A 249 4.89 20.36 -27.11
N LEU A 250 3.77 20.26 -27.80
CA LEU A 250 2.82 21.35 -28.01
C LEU A 250 1.43 20.84 -27.70
N GLY A 251 0.58 21.69 -27.16
CA GLY A 251 -0.80 21.33 -26.90
C GLY A 251 -1.70 22.54 -26.78
N SER A 252 -2.98 22.29 -26.96
CA SER A 252 -4.01 23.29 -26.83
C SER A 252 -5.26 22.65 -26.25
N ASN A 253 -5.88 23.34 -25.31
CA ASN A 253 -7.23 23.06 -24.85
C ASN A 253 -8.05 24.35 -24.95
N GLN A 254 -9.30 24.32 -24.51
CA GLN A 254 -10.21 25.47 -24.64
C GLN A 254 -9.76 26.72 -23.88
N GLN A 255 -8.91 26.57 -22.87
CA GLN A 255 -8.51 27.64 -21.98
C GLN A 255 -7.05 28.05 -22.17
N GLN A 256 -6.21 27.14 -22.68
CA GLN A 256 -4.77 27.28 -22.58
C GLN A 256 -4.05 26.71 -23.81
N PHE A 257 -3.09 27.48 -24.31
CA PHE A 257 -2.01 26.97 -25.16
C PHE A 257 -0.85 26.53 -24.27
N SER A 258 -0.23 25.40 -24.60
CA SER A 258 0.85 24.81 -23.83
C SER A 258 2.01 24.41 -24.73
N ALA A 259 3.22 24.60 -24.23
CA ALA A 259 4.44 24.10 -24.84
C ALA A 259 5.30 23.45 -23.75
N GLY A 260 6.08 22.44 -24.11
CA GLY A 260 6.94 21.77 -23.15
C GLY A 260 8.15 21.12 -23.79
N PHE A 261 9.13 20.81 -22.95
CA PHE A 261 10.28 19.99 -23.33
C PHE A 261 10.51 18.91 -22.26
N GLY A 262 11.16 17.83 -22.67
CA GLY A 262 11.50 16.71 -21.80
C GLY A 262 12.93 16.27 -22.04
N LEU A 263 13.61 15.92 -20.95
CA LEU A 263 14.98 15.42 -20.91
C LEU A 263 14.98 14.04 -20.25
N ALA A 264 15.12 13.00 -21.07
CA ALA A 264 15.20 11.62 -20.62
C ALA A 264 16.65 11.13 -20.59
N TYR A 265 17.14 10.71 -19.43
CA TYR A 265 18.46 10.10 -19.28
C TYR A 265 18.38 8.82 -18.44
N LYS A 266 18.57 7.67 -19.10
CA LYS A 266 18.46 6.34 -18.49
C LYS A 266 17.12 6.15 -17.78
N LYS A 267 17.13 6.09 -16.44
CA LYS A 267 15.96 5.88 -15.59
C LYS A 267 15.35 7.18 -15.06
N PHE A 268 15.89 8.34 -15.45
CA PHE A 268 15.44 9.65 -15.01
C PHE A 268 14.79 10.40 -16.17
N ASN A 269 13.71 11.13 -15.87
CA ASN A 269 13.08 12.04 -16.82
C ASN A 269 12.75 13.36 -16.13
N LEU A 270 13.15 14.47 -16.77
CA LEU A 270 12.84 15.83 -16.35
C LEU A 270 11.96 16.47 -17.42
N ASP A 271 10.76 16.89 -17.06
CA ASP A 271 9.85 17.57 -17.96
C ASP A 271 9.54 18.97 -17.46
N TYR A 272 9.42 19.89 -18.42
CA TYR A 272 9.00 21.27 -18.20
C TYR A 272 7.86 21.61 -19.14
N ALA A 273 6.87 22.34 -18.63
CA ALA A 273 5.78 22.88 -19.42
C ALA A 273 5.50 24.33 -19.05
N LEU A 274 5.23 25.12 -20.10
CA LEU A 274 4.77 26.48 -20.05
C LEU A 274 3.35 26.51 -20.58
N THR A 275 2.42 27.02 -19.77
CA THR A 275 1.01 27.14 -20.15
C THR A 275 0.58 28.60 -20.14
N SER A 276 -0.05 29.04 -21.23
CA SER A 276 -0.66 30.36 -21.34
C SER A 276 -2.11 30.30 -20.88
N HIS A 277 -2.48 31.18 -19.95
CA HIS A 277 -3.83 31.30 -19.40
C HIS A 277 -4.22 32.77 -19.32
N TYR A 278 -5.51 33.08 -19.13
CA TYR A 278 -5.97 34.47 -19.05
C TYR A 278 -5.37 35.26 -17.86
N LEU A 279 -4.95 34.56 -16.80
CA LEU A 279 -4.26 35.14 -15.64
C LEU A 279 -2.75 35.34 -15.87
N GLY A 280 -2.20 34.82 -16.98
CA GLY A 280 -0.78 34.91 -17.33
C GLY A 280 -0.14 33.55 -17.60
N LEU A 281 1.20 33.54 -17.65
CA LEU A 281 1.98 32.32 -17.87
C LEU A 281 2.14 31.55 -16.56
N SER A 282 2.01 30.22 -16.63
CA SER A 282 2.33 29.32 -15.52
C SER A 282 3.42 28.33 -15.94
N GLN A 283 4.40 28.16 -15.05
CA GLN A 283 5.52 27.25 -15.22
C GLN A 283 5.29 25.98 -14.41
N ARG A 284 5.56 24.82 -15.02
CA ARG A 284 5.27 23.51 -14.44
C ARG A 284 6.46 22.58 -14.65
N PHE A 285 6.86 21.89 -13.59
CA PHE A 285 8.03 21.02 -13.58
C PHE A 285 7.62 19.62 -13.13
N SER A 286 8.18 18.59 -13.74
CA SER A 286 8.12 17.24 -13.18
C SER A 286 9.44 16.50 -13.29
N PHE A 287 9.69 15.68 -12.28
CA PHE A 287 10.79 14.73 -12.22
C PHE A 287 10.24 13.33 -12.00
N ASN A 288 10.62 12.41 -12.88
CA ASN A 288 10.25 11.01 -12.76
C ASN A 288 11.51 10.14 -12.66
N MET A 289 11.47 9.14 -11.79
CA MET A 289 12.55 8.18 -11.58
C MET A 289 12.02 6.75 -11.62
N LYS A 290 12.60 5.94 -12.49
CA LYS A 290 12.39 4.49 -12.56
C LYS A 290 13.44 3.77 -11.73
N PHE A 291 13.07 2.71 -11.03
CA PHE A 291 14.02 1.97 -10.19
C PHE A 291 13.66 0.50 -10.04
N GLY A 292 14.60 -0.28 -9.50
CA GLY A 292 14.51 -1.72 -9.43
C GLY A 292 14.67 -2.40 -10.79
N GLN A 293 14.29 -3.68 -10.83
CA GLN A 293 14.18 -4.49 -12.03
C GLN A 293 12.84 -4.26 -12.73
N SER A 294 12.83 -4.39 -14.05
CA SER A 294 11.61 -4.33 -14.84
C SER A 294 10.82 -5.65 -14.74
N LEU A 295 9.50 -5.63 -14.93
CA LEU A 295 8.71 -6.87 -14.99
C LEU A 295 9.21 -7.78 -16.10
N THR A 296 9.63 -7.22 -17.24
CA THR A 296 10.24 -7.96 -18.34
C THR A 296 11.54 -8.66 -17.90
N GLU A 297 12.41 -7.97 -17.16
CA GLU A 297 13.65 -8.54 -16.61
C GLU A 297 13.33 -9.69 -15.63
N ILE A 298 12.37 -9.49 -14.72
CA ILE A 298 11.99 -10.50 -13.72
C ILE A 298 11.36 -11.72 -14.40
N LYS A 299 10.46 -11.54 -15.37
CA LYS A 299 9.83 -12.64 -16.12
C LYS A 299 10.87 -13.44 -16.92
N THR A 300 11.81 -12.76 -17.56
CA THR A 300 12.90 -13.41 -18.30
C THR A 300 13.79 -14.23 -17.37
N ALA A 301 14.12 -13.69 -16.18
CA ALA A 301 14.90 -14.41 -15.17
C ALA A 301 14.15 -15.67 -14.66
N LEU A 302 12.85 -15.55 -14.35
CA LEU A 302 12.01 -16.68 -13.95
C LEU A 302 11.89 -17.75 -15.04
N GLN A 303 11.77 -17.35 -16.31
CA GLN A 303 11.75 -18.29 -17.43
C GLN A 303 13.06 -19.04 -17.56
N ARG A 304 14.20 -18.34 -17.50
CA ARG A 304 15.53 -18.95 -17.51
C ARG A 304 15.71 -19.93 -16.35
N GLN A 305 15.22 -19.58 -15.17
CA GLN A 305 15.28 -20.44 -14.00
C GLN A 305 14.43 -21.71 -14.20
N ARG A 306 13.18 -21.59 -14.66
CA ARG A 306 12.30 -22.74 -14.94
C ARG A 306 12.85 -23.63 -16.05
N GLU A 307 13.42 -23.05 -17.09
CA GLU A 307 14.04 -23.80 -18.18
C GLU A 307 15.28 -24.55 -17.67
N ALA A 308 16.12 -23.90 -16.87
CA ALA A 308 17.26 -24.56 -16.23
C ALA A 308 16.82 -25.70 -15.30
N GLU A 309 15.77 -25.50 -14.48
CA GLU A 309 15.17 -26.57 -13.65
C GLU A 309 14.61 -27.71 -14.48
N ARG A 310 13.90 -27.42 -15.58
CA ARG A 310 13.37 -28.43 -16.49
C ARG A 310 14.50 -29.26 -17.12
N LEU A 311 15.53 -28.61 -17.62
CA LEU A 311 16.69 -29.27 -18.21
C LEU A 311 17.47 -30.09 -17.17
N ARG A 312 17.55 -29.63 -15.91
CA ARG A 312 18.09 -30.42 -14.78
C ARG A 312 17.24 -31.65 -14.50
N SER A 313 15.91 -31.50 -14.42
CA SER A 313 14.99 -32.63 -14.19
C SER A 313 15.02 -33.67 -15.32
N ALA A 314 15.34 -33.23 -16.54
CA ALA A 314 15.54 -34.09 -17.69
C ALA A 314 16.96 -34.70 -17.79
N GLY A 315 17.85 -34.41 -16.84
CA GLY A 315 19.23 -34.89 -16.83
C GLY A 315 20.14 -34.27 -17.91
N LEU A 316 19.68 -33.22 -18.60
CA LEU A 316 20.39 -32.55 -19.70
C LEU A 316 21.31 -31.43 -19.23
N LEU A 317 21.09 -30.91 -18.03
CA LEU A 317 22.04 -30.06 -17.31
C LEU A 317 22.55 -30.83 -16.09
N PRO A 318 23.82 -30.66 -15.70
CA PRO A 318 24.26 -31.11 -14.39
C PRO A 318 23.30 -30.56 -13.34
N SER A 319 22.82 -31.41 -12.43
CA SER A 319 22.29 -30.93 -11.16
C SER A 319 23.29 -29.92 -10.62
N GLN A 320 22.82 -28.86 -9.95
CA GLN A 320 23.74 -28.01 -9.21
C GLN A 320 24.49 -28.93 -8.26
N ALA A 321 25.70 -29.32 -8.63
CA ALA A 321 26.64 -29.92 -7.73
C ALA A 321 26.97 -28.76 -6.81
N THR A 322 26.20 -28.62 -5.73
CA THR A 322 26.81 -28.27 -4.46
C THR A 322 28.04 -29.17 -4.40
N THR A 323 29.21 -28.57 -4.41
CA THR A 323 30.44 -29.33 -4.15
C THR A 323 30.18 -30.16 -2.89
N PRO A 324 30.76 -31.36 -2.72
CA PRO A 324 30.62 -32.11 -1.46
C PRO A 324 30.89 -31.25 -0.22
N GLU A 325 31.75 -30.24 -0.37
CA GLU A 325 32.03 -29.19 0.62
C GLU A 325 30.82 -28.28 0.93
N GLU A 326 30.05 -27.85 -0.08
CA GLU A 326 28.88 -26.99 0.12
C GLU A 326 27.67 -27.78 0.67
N GLU A 327 27.52 -29.07 0.32
CA GLU A 327 26.52 -29.95 0.96
C GLU A 327 26.81 -30.13 2.45
N GLN A 328 28.07 -30.40 2.79
CA GLN A 328 28.51 -30.51 4.17
C GLN A 328 28.32 -29.19 4.93
N ARG A 329 28.60 -28.05 4.28
CA ARG A 329 28.38 -26.71 4.86
C ARG A 329 26.91 -26.45 5.15
N GLN A 330 26.01 -26.78 4.23
CA GLN A 330 24.56 -26.63 4.41
C GLN A 330 24.02 -27.53 5.52
N GLU A 331 24.48 -28.78 5.58
CA GLU A 331 24.05 -29.72 6.61
C GLU A 331 24.57 -29.30 7.99
N ASN A 332 25.83 -28.87 8.09
CA ASN A 332 26.40 -28.31 9.33
C ASN A 332 25.62 -27.08 9.80
N PHE A 333 25.26 -26.18 8.89
CA PHE A 333 24.42 -25.02 9.21
C PHE A 333 23.05 -25.46 9.74
N ARG A 334 22.37 -26.35 9.01
CA ARG A 334 21.02 -26.82 9.38
C ARG A 334 21.01 -27.47 10.76
N GLN A 335 21.99 -28.31 11.06
CA GLN A 335 22.14 -28.95 12.36
C GLN A 335 22.40 -27.92 13.46
N THR A 336 23.34 -26.99 13.24
CA THR A 336 23.67 -25.95 14.22
C THR A 336 22.48 -25.03 14.50
N TYR A 337 21.76 -24.65 13.45
CA TYR A 337 20.59 -23.80 13.51
C TYR A 337 19.42 -24.46 14.26
N GLN A 338 19.11 -25.72 13.94
CA GLN A 338 18.08 -26.49 14.64
C GLN A 338 18.41 -26.67 16.13
N GLN A 339 19.66 -27.00 16.44
CA GLN A 339 20.08 -27.11 17.83
C GLN A 339 19.98 -25.78 18.58
N ALA A 340 20.30 -24.66 17.93
CA ALA A 340 20.14 -23.33 18.53
C ALA A 340 18.66 -23.06 18.87
N ILE A 341 17.74 -23.46 17.98
CA ILE A 341 16.30 -23.34 18.21
C ILE A 341 15.84 -24.16 19.41
N ASP A 342 16.23 -25.44 19.45
CA ASP A 342 15.89 -26.33 20.55
C ASP A 342 16.40 -25.81 21.89
N ASP A 343 17.63 -25.28 21.91
CA ASP A 343 18.26 -24.78 23.12
C ASP A 343 17.55 -23.56 23.69
N TYR A 344 17.18 -22.55 22.87
CA TYR A 344 16.47 -21.39 23.43
C TYR A 344 15.05 -21.73 23.85
N ARG A 345 14.37 -22.65 23.15
CA ARG A 345 13.02 -23.12 23.54
C ARG A 345 13.03 -23.88 24.87
N ARG A 346 14.12 -24.58 25.17
CA ARG A 346 14.35 -25.21 26.49
C ARG A 346 14.78 -24.23 27.58
N GLY A 347 15.01 -22.95 27.23
CA GLY A 347 15.45 -21.91 28.15
C GLY A 347 16.96 -21.80 28.33
N MET A 348 17.77 -22.38 27.44
CA MET A 348 19.24 -22.29 27.45
C MET A 348 19.74 -21.16 26.53
N TYR A 349 19.40 -19.91 26.86
CA TYR A 349 19.58 -18.76 25.97
C TYR A 349 21.04 -18.45 25.63
N THR A 350 21.97 -18.58 26.58
CA THR A 350 23.41 -18.38 26.31
C THR A 350 23.95 -19.41 25.31
N ILE A 351 23.55 -20.68 25.45
CA ILE A 351 23.98 -21.75 24.55
C ILE A 351 23.42 -21.50 23.15
N ALA A 352 22.12 -21.17 23.06
CA ALA A 352 21.49 -20.85 21.80
C ALA A 352 22.14 -19.66 21.09
N LEU A 353 22.44 -18.57 21.82
CA LEU A 353 23.11 -17.39 21.26
C LEU A 353 24.47 -17.74 20.66
N ASN A 354 25.27 -18.56 21.35
CA ASN A 354 26.57 -19.00 20.85
C ASN A 354 26.42 -19.88 19.60
N LYS A 355 25.42 -20.78 19.57
CA LYS A 355 25.15 -21.61 18.37
C LYS A 355 24.65 -20.78 17.19
N PHE A 356 23.83 -19.76 17.41
CA PHE A 356 23.46 -18.84 16.34
C PHE A 356 24.66 -18.05 15.82
N LYS A 357 25.60 -17.64 16.67
CA LYS A 357 26.87 -17.03 16.21
C LYS A 357 27.70 -18.00 15.37
N LEU A 358 27.80 -19.28 15.76
CA LEU A 358 28.44 -20.30 14.92
C LEU A 358 27.70 -20.48 13.59
N ALA A 359 26.36 -20.46 13.58
CA ALA A 359 25.57 -20.52 12.35
C ALA A 359 25.81 -19.29 11.45
N GLN A 360 26.00 -18.11 12.05
CA GLN A 360 26.37 -16.88 11.34
C GLN A 360 27.76 -16.96 10.70
N GLU A 361 28.73 -17.62 11.34
CA GLU A 361 30.04 -17.88 10.73
C GLU A 361 29.92 -18.76 9.48
N ILE A 362 28.95 -19.69 9.44
CA ILE A 362 28.71 -20.56 8.29
C ILE A 362 28.00 -19.79 7.16
N TYR A 363 26.93 -19.04 7.45
CA TYR A 363 26.20 -18.20 6.50
C TYR A 363 25.95 -16.78 7.07
N PRO A 364 26.87 -15.82 6.82
CA PRO A 364 26.77 -14.46 7.38
C PRO A 364 25.58 -13.63 6.87
N GLU A 365 25.16 -13.90 5.64
CA GLU A 365 24.10 -13.18 4.93
C GLU A 365 22.68 -13.67 5.31
N ASP A 366 22.55 -14.67 6.19
CA ASP A 366 21.26 -15.19 6.60
C ASP A 366 20.51 -14.18 7.51
N PRO A 367 19.37 -13.63 7.06
CA PRO A 367 18.66 -12.60 7.82
C PRO A 367 17.98 -13.14 9.08
N ASP A 368 17.62 -14.43 9.11
CA ASP A 368 16.93 -15.04 10.24
C ASP A 368 17.91 -15.18 11.40
N VAL A 369 19.11 -15.71 11.15
CA VAL A 369 20.18 -15.87 12.17
C VAL A 369 20.52 -14.53 12.82
N ASN A 370 20.70 -13.47 12.02
CA ASN A 370 21.00 -12.13 12.52
C ASN A 370 19.90 -11.61 13.45
N THR A 371 18.64 -11.85 13.10
CA THR A 371 17.48 -11.48 13.91
C THR A 371 17.44 -12.22 15.25
N TYR A 372 17.71 -13.53 15.24
CA TYR A 372 17.78 -14.34 16.47
C TYR A 372 18.91 -13.87 17.40
N ILE A 373 20.09 -13.58 16.87
CA ILE A 373 21.23 -13.08 17.65
C ILE A 373 20.89 -11.74 18.30
N GLU A 374 20.33 -10.80 17.54
CA GLU A 374 19.94 -9.48 18.04
C GLU A 374 18.98 -9.59 19.23
N ARG A 375 17.92 -10.41 19.09
CA ARG A 375 16.91 -10.61 20.14
C ARG A 375 17.46 -11.36 21.34
N LEU A 376 18.28 -12.39 21.14
CA LEU A 376 18.91 -13.12 22.25
C LEU A 376 19.94 -12.27 23.00
N ASN A 377 20.65 -11.35 22.34
CA ASN A 377 21.53 -10.38 23.01
C ASN A 377 20.77 -9.46 23.98
N LEU A 378 19.47 -9.23 23.76
CA LEU A 378 18.61 -8.50 24.69
C LEU A 378 18.21 -9.35 25.90
N VAL A 379 18.04 -10.66 25.72
CA VAL A 379 17.57 -11.59 26.76
C VAL A 379 18.71 -12.06 27.67
N VAL A 380 19.81 -12.56 27.10
CA VAL A 380 20.91 -13.23 27.82
C VAL A 380 21.48 -12.42 29.00
N PRO A 381 21.66 -11.09 28.91
CA PRO A 381 22.16 -10.28 30.03
C PRO A 381 21.19 -10.15 31.23
N ILE A 382 19.93 -10.55 31.06
CA ILE A 382 18.90 -10.54 32.11
C ILE A 382 18.63 -11.98 32.56
N VAL A 383 18.41 -12.87 31.60
CA VAL A 383 18.09 -14.28 31.83
C VAL A 383 19.02 -15.13 30.94
N PRO A 384 20.20 -15.55 31.46
CA PRO A 384 21.13 -16.36 30.67
C PRO A 384 20.65 -17.80 30.48
N GLN A 385 19.96 -18.34 31.49
CA GLN A 385 19.34 -19.66 31.45
C GLN A 385 18.09 -19.70 32.34
N HIS A 386 17.09 -20.49 31.95
CA HIS A 386 15.86 -20.69 32.72
C HIS A 386 15.26 -22.09 32.48
N ILE A 387 15.88 -23.12 33.04
CA ILE A 387 15.53 -24.53 32.83
C ILE A 387 14.56 -25.06 33.90
N SER A 388 14.40 -24.35 35.02
CA SER A 388 13.59 -24.80 36.16
C SER A 388 12.14 -25.10 35.77
N PRO A 389 11.54 -26.19 36.27
CA PRO A 389 10.11 -26.43 36.11
C PRO A 389 9.30 -25.46 36.98
N GLY A 390 8.10 -25.10 36.55
CA GLY A 390 7.18 -24.26 37.33
C GLY A 390 6.40 -23.28 36.46
N ARG A 391 5.21 -22.88 36.94
CA ARG A 391 4.28 -22.05 36.16
C ARG A 391 4.89 -20.71 35.72
N THR A 392 5.55 -19.98 36.62
CA THR A 392 6.24 -18.72 36.26
C THR A 392 7.42 -18.96 35.31
N ALA A 393 8.14 -20.08 35.50
CA ALA A 393 9.26 -20.46 34.65
C ALA A 393 8.82 -20.78 33.21
N ASP A 394 7.67 -21.46 33.06
CA ASP A 394 7.04 -21.74 31.76
C ASP A 394 6.58 -20.45 31.08
N LEU A 395 5.97 -19.52 31.83
CA LEU A 395 5.58 -18.21 31.31
C LEU A 395 6.78 -17.40 30.84
N LEU A 396 7.87 -17.39 31.62
CA LEU A 396 9.12 -16.75 31.22
C LEU A 396 9.69 -17.35 29.94
N ARG A 397 9.78 -18.69 29.86
CA ARG A 397 10.27 -19.36 28.65
C ARG A 397 9.45 -19.01 27.42
N ARG A 398 8.12 -19.11 27.53
CA ARG A 398 7.20 -18.83 26.43
C ARG A 398 7.22 -17.37 26.01
N GLY A 399 7.23 -16.44 26.97
CA GLY A 399 7.33 -15.01 26.69
C GLY A 399 8.62 -14.65 25.96
N ILE A 400 9.75 -15.26 26.36
CA ILE A 400 11.02 -15.11 25.66
C ILE A 400 10.98 -15.75 24.27
N THR A 401 10.38 -16.93 24.11
CA THR A 401 10.20 -17.58 22.80
C THR A 401 9.42 -16.67 21.84
N TYR A 402 8.28 -16.13 22.27
CA TYR A 402 7.50 -15.18 21.46
C TYR A 402 8.34 -13.97 21.05
N PHE A 403 9.13 -13.41 21.98
CA PHE A 403 9.99 -12.28 21.67
C PHE A 403 11.06 -12.61 20.64
N VAL A 404 11.74 -13.75 20.82
CA VAL A 404 12.82 -14.22 19.95
C VAL A 404 12.28 -14.56 18.55
N GLU A 405 11.08 -15.14 18.45
CA GLU A 405 10.40 -15.45 17.18
C GLU A 405 9.77 -14.20 16.54
N GLY A 406 9.53 -13.13 17.30
CA GLY A 406 9.11 -11.82 16.78
C GLY A 406 7.66 -11.43 17.06
N ASP A 407 6.95 -12.25 17.82
CA ASP A 407 5.63 -11.93 18.35
C ASP A 407 5.76 -11.07 19.62
N GLY A 408 6.05 -9.78 19.41
CA GLY A 408 6.23 -8.82 20.50
C GLY A 408 4.98 -8.64 21.38
N ALA A 409 3.78 -8.76 20.80
CA ALA A 409 2.53 -8.60 21.53
C ALA A 409 2.32 -9.75 22.53
N SER A 410 2.45 -11.00 22.08
CA SER A 410 2.35 -12.17 22.95
C SER A 410 3.48 -12.21 23.97
N ALA A 411 4.68 -11.77 23.60
CA ALA A 411 5.81 -11.67 24.51
C ALA A 411 5.52 -10.71 25.67
N VAL A 412 5.14 -9.46 25.37
CA VAL A 412 4.84 -8.44 26.39
C VAL A 412 3.68 -8.88 27.27
N LYS A 413 2.59 -9.42 26.70
CA LYS A 413 1.44 -9.94 27.46
C LYS A 413 1.86 -11.08 28.41
N THR A 414 2.62 -12.05 27.92
CA THR A 414 3.03 -13.23 28.70
C THR A 414 3.98 -12.85 29.85
N ILE A 415 4.96 -11.98 29.58
CA ILE A 415 5.90 -11.51 30.61
C ILE A 415 5.19 -10.61 31.63
N ALA A 416 4.26 -9.75 31.21
CA ALA A 416 3.45 -8.95 32.12
C ALA A 416 2.57 -9.85 33.02
N TYR A 417 2.01 -10.92 32.46
CA TYR A 417 1.28 -11.92 33.25
C TYR A 417 2.19 -12.62 34.26
N ALA A 418 3.40 -13.04 33.86
CA ALA A 418 4.39 -13.60 34.77
C ALA A 418 4.71 -12.64 35.93
N LEU A 419 4.88 -11.35 35.64
CA LEU A 419 5.12 -10.31 36.66
C LEU A 419 3.91 -10.13 37.59
N SER A 420 2.68 -10.27 37.09
CA SER A 420 1.49 -10.20 37.95
C SER A 420 1.42 -11.34 38.98
N GLN A 421 2.03 -12.49 38.68
CA GLN A 421 2.11 -13.63 39.61
C GLN A 421 3.22 -13.44 40.66
N GLU A 422 4.30 -12.73 40.30
CA GLU A 422 5.42 -12.42 41.17
C GLU A 422 5.77 -10.91 41.10
N PRO A 423 4.98 -10.02 41.72
CA PRO A 423 5.13 -8.56 41.55
C PRO A 423 6.50 -8.02 41.95
N ASP A 424 7.15 -8.66 42.91
CA ASP A 424 8.45 -8.25 43.44
C ASP A 424 9.64 -8.82 42.65
N ASN A 425 9.39 -9.58 41.57
CA ASN A 425 10.46 -10.20 40.79
C ASN A 425 11.12 -9.19 39.82
N PHE A 426 12.22 -8.59 40.30
CA PHE A 426 13.00 -7.60 39.55
C PHE A 426 13.48 -8.10 38.17
N THR A 427 13.80 -9.38 38.04
CA THR A 427 14.26 -9.97 36.77
C THR A 427 13.17 -9.93 35.72
N ILE A 428 11.94 -10.31 36.09
CA ILE A 428 10.78 -10.27 35.18
C ILE A 428 10.44 -8.83 34.82
N ALA A 429 10.46 -7.91 35.80
CA ALA A 429 10.21 -6.50 35.56
C ALA A 429 11.22 -5.89 34.56
N ARG A 430 12.52 -6.17 34.74
CA ARG A 430 13.58 -5.71 33.85
C ARG A 430 13.46 -6.30 32.45
N LEU A 431 13.07 -7.57 32.34
CA LEU A 431 12.82 -8.23 31.06
C LEU A 431 11.62 -7.61 30.33
N LEU A 432 10.53 -7.34 31.05
CA LEU A 432 9.34 -6.69 30.51
C LEU A 432 9.69 -5.32 29.93
N SER A 433 10.36 -4.47 30.70
CA SER A 433 10.75 -3.13 30.22
C SER A 433 11.59 -3.18 28.96
N ARG A 434 12.50 -4.16 28.84
CA ARG A 434 13.31 -4.35 27.63
C ARG A 434 12.46 -4.78 26.43
N PHE A 435 11.45 -5.62 26.64
CA PHE A 435 10.54 -6.03 25.57
C PHE A 435 9.64 -4.87 25.14
N GLU A 436 9.12 -4.08 26.08
CA GLU A 436 8.33 -2.88 25.78
C GLU A 436 9.14 -1.85 24.96
N GLU A 437 10.40 -1.61 25.34
CA GLU A 437 11.30 -0.69 24.62
C GLU A 437 11.58 -1.18 23.19
N LYS A 438 11.91 -2.47 23.02
CA LYS A 438 12.26 -3.02 21.71
C LYS A 438 11.05 -3.14 20.77
N THR A 439 9.87 -3.42 21.30
CA THR A 439 8.65 -3.66 20.51
C THR A 439 7.81 -2.40 20.34
N GLY A 440 7.96 -1.40 21.20
CA GLY A 440 7.08 -0.24 21.30
C GLY A 440 5.70 -0.55 21.92
N ILE A 441 5.47 -1.80 22.34
CA ILE A 441 4.19 -2.25 22.91
C ILE A 441 4.27 -2.13 24.42
N LYS A 442 3.38 -1.35 25.02
CA LYS A 442 3.27 -1.26 26.48
C LYS A 442 2.34 -2.35 27.01
N ALA A 443 2.70 -2.96 28.12
CA ALA A 443 1.85 -3.91 28.81
C ALA A 443 0.61 -3.24 29.40
N GLU A 444 -0.54 -3.87 29.23
CA GLU A 444 -1.76 -3.49 29.95
C GLU A 444 -1.59 -3.82 31.43
N ARG A 445 -1.35 -2.79 32.25
CA ARG A 445 -1.25 -2.93 33.71
C ARG A 445 -2.64 -2.87 34.32
N GLY A 446 -3.43 -3.92 34.10
CA GLY A 446 -4.72 -4.09 34.79
C GLY A 446 -4.47 -4.45 36.25
N SER A 447 -4.93 -3.64 37.20
CA SER A 447 -4.97 -4.06 38.60
C SER A 447 -5.94 -5.24 38.72
N ALA A 448 -5.51 -6.34 39.31
CA ALA A 448 -6.38 -7.43 39.75
C ALA A 448 -7.48 -6.85 40.68
N VAL A 449 -8.66 -6.57 40.14
CA VAL A 449 -9.78 -6.07 40.94
C VAL A 449 -10.25 -7.21 41.82
N GLY A 450 -10.13 -7.07 43.14
CA GLY A 450 -10.71 -8.00 44.10
C GLY A 450 -10.06 -9.40 44.15
N GLY A 451 -8.76 -9.52 43.89
CA GLY A 451 -8.02 -10.78 44.05
C GLY A 451 -8.22 -11.82 42.94
N LEU A 452 -8.89 -11.44 41.85
CA LEU A 452 -8.99 -12.26 40.63
C LEU A 452 -7.75 -12.10 39.75
N THR A 453 -7.29 -13.18 39.12
CA THR A 453 -6.20 -13.07 38.13
C THR A 453 -6.69 -12.38 36.84
N VAL A 454 -5.76 -11.88 36.03
CA VAL A 454 -6.09 -11.31 34.70
C VAL A 454 -6.82 -12.34 33.82
N VAL A 455 -6.45 -13.62 33.93
CA VAL A 455 -7.13 -14.72 33.22
C VAL A 455 -8.56 -14.91 33.74
N ASP A 456 -8.78 -14.87 35.05
CA ASP A 456 -10.13 -14.99 35.64
C ASP A 456 -11.04 -13.85 35.18
N GLN A 457 -10.50 -12.63 35.12
CA GLN A 457 -11.24 -11.48 34.62
C GLN A 457 -11.61 -11.66 33.13
N LYS A 458 -10.64 -12.01 32.27
CA LYS A 458 -10.91 -12.27 30.84
C LYS A 458 -11.90 -13.41 30.64
N LEU A 459 -11.84 -14.46 31.47
CA LEU A 459 -12.83 -15.52 31.47
C LEU A 459 -14.21 -14.97 31.84
N TYR A 460 -14.34 -14.15 32.88
CA TYR A 460 -15.63 -13.57 33.25
C TYR A 460 -16.21 -12.69 32.13
N GLU A 461 -15.38 -11.85 31.51
CA GLU A 461 -15.75 -11.00 30.37
C GLU A 461 -16.18 -11.83 29.15
N ALA A 462 -15.44 -12.89 28.82
CA ALA A 462 -15.81 -13.80 27.74
C ALA A 462 -17.17 -14.47 27.99
N LEU A 463 -17.50 -14.80 29.24
CA LEU A 463 -18.83 -15.34 29.58
C LEU A 463 -19.93 -14.30 29.35
N ILE A 464 -19.70 -13.04 29.73
CA ILE A 464 -20.65 -11.94 29.51
C ILE A 464 -20.84 -11.71 28.01
N ALA A 465 -19.76 -11.63 27.24
CA ALA A 465 -19.80 -11.45 25.80
C ALA A 465 -20.57 -12.59 25.11
N PHE A 466 -20.34 -13.84 25.54
CA PHE A 466 -21.07 -15.00 25.03
C PHE A 466 -22.58 -14.88 25.28
N ARG A 467 -22.99 -14.46 26.48
CA ARG A 467 -24.42 -14.22 26.81
C ARG A 467 -25.04 -13.11 25.96
N LYS A 468 -24.25 -12.12 25.56
CA LYS A 468 -24.66 -11.04 24.64
C LYS A 468 -24.63 -11.46 23.17
N LYS A 469 -24.25 -12.71 22.85
CA LYS A 469 -24.02 -13.23 21.49
C LYS A 469 -22.91 -12.50 20.73
N ASP A 470 -22.02 -11.81 21.45
CA ASP A 470 -20.84 -11.18 20.88
C ASP A 470 -19.70 -12.21 20.78
N TYR A 471 -19.81 -13.10 19.79
CA TYR A 471 -18.87 -14.22 19.63
C TYR A 471 -17.47 -13.76 19.18
N ALA A 472 -17.36 -12.60 18.53
CA ALA A 472 -16.07 -12.03 18.13
C ALA A 472 -15.23 -11.66 19.36
N THR A 473 -15.83 -10.97 20.34
CA THR A 473 -15.16 -10.66 21.61
C THR A 473 -14.83 -11.93 22.39
N VAL A 474 -15.68 -12.97 22.35
CA VAL A 474 -15.38 -14.26 23.00
C VAL A 474 -14.13 -14.90 22.42
N ILE A 475 -14.03 -14.96 21.08
CA ILE A 475 -12.88 -15.54 20.38
C ILE A 475 -11.61 -14.80 20.80
N ASN A 476 -11.59 -13.47 20.67
CA ASN A 476 -10.44 -12.64 21.00
C ASN A 476 -9.98 -12.84 22.46
N LEU A 477 -10.92 -12.82 23.42
CA LEU A 477 -10.60 -13.02 24.83
C LEU A 477 -10.10 -14.43 25.13
N CYS A 478 -10.68 -15.46 24.51
CA CYS A 478 -10.24 -16.84 24.72
C CYS A 478 -8.89 -17.12 24.07
N GLU A 479 -8.61 -16.57 22.88
CA GLU A 479 -7.29 -16.67 22.24
C GLU A 479 -6.23 -15.97 23.09
N ASP A 480 -6.52 -14.78 23.61
CA ASP A 480 -5.66 -14.09 24.58
C ASP A 480 -5.38 -14.96 25.82
N ILE A 481 -6.40 -15.62 26.38
CA ILE A 481 -6.22 -16.52 27.52
C ILE A 481 -5.32 -17.69 27.13
N LEU A 482 -5.47 -18.26 25.94
CA LEU A 482 -4.65 -19.40 25.49
C LEU A 482 -3.20 -19.00 25.17
N VAL A 483 -2.94 -17.72 24.87
CA VAL A 483 -1.59 -17.14 24.85
C VAL A 483 -1.00 -17.07 26.26
N LEU A 484 -1.79 -16.94 27.32
CA LEU A 484 -1.29 -16.93 28.70
C LEU A 484 -1.22 -18.36 29.28
N GLU A 485 -2.27 -19.15 29.07
CA GLU A 485 -2.50 -20.49 29.61
C GLU A 485 -3.02 -21.43 28.51
N PRO A 486 -2.12 -22.07 27.73
CA PRO A 486 -2.49 -22.92 26.59
C PRO A 486 -3.34 -24.13 26.97
N ASP A 487 -3.29 -24.54 28.23
CA ASP A 487 -3.99 -25.65 28.85
C ASP A 487 -5.32 -25.23 29.53
N ASN A 488 -5.74 -23.97 29.36
CA ASN A 488 -6.98 -23.47 29.97
C ASN A 488 -8.22 -24.09 29.31
N THR A 489 -8.71 -25.16 29.92
CA THR A 489 -9.88 -25.92 29.42
C THR A 489 -11.15 -25.08 29.31
N THR A 490 -11.33 -24.06 30.15
CA THR A 490 -12.51 -23.19 30.12
C THR A 490 -12.49 -22.29 28.88
N ALA A 491 -11.34 -21.70 28.56
CA ALA A 491 -11.15 -20.90 27.35
C ALA A 491 -11.35 -21.76 26.08
N LEU A 492 -10.74 -22.96 26.02
CA LEU A 492 -10.94 -23.89 24.89
C LEU A 492 -12.41 -24.25 24.68
N LYS A 493 -13.15 -24.55 25.76
CA LYS A 493 -14.58 -24.88 25.67
C LYS A 493 -15.41 -23.72 25.14
N ARG A 494 -15.18 -22.51 25.65
CA ARG A 494 -15.92 -21.30 25.23
C ARG A 494 -15.57 -20.88 23.81
N LEU A 495 -14.30 -21.01 23.43
CA LEU A 495 -13.84 -20.79 22.06
C LEU A 495 -14.53 -21.77 21.09
N GLY A 496 -14.59 -23.05 21.46
CA GLY A 496 -15.33 -24.05 20.70
C GLY A 496 -16.82 -23.72 20.57
N SER A 497 -17.45 -23.30 21.67
CA SER A 497 -18.86 -22.85 21.65
C SER A 497 -19.08 -21.61 20.76
N ALA A 498 -18.15 -20.65 20.76
CA ALA A 498 -18.24 -19.47 19.92
C ALA A 498 -18.13 -19.83 18.43
N PHE A 499 -17.15 -20.66 18.05
CA PHE A 499 -17.02 -21.16 16.68
C PHE A 499 -18.26 -21.95 16.23
N TRP A 500 -18.84 -22.77 17.11
CA TRP A 500 -20.07 -23.49 16.81
C TRP A 500 -21.23 -22.55 16.52
N SER A 501 -21.38 -21.49 17.32
CA SER A 501 -22.42 -20.46 17.12
C SER A 501 -22.22 -19.64 15.85
N LEU A 502 -20.99 -19.51 15.34
CA LEU A 502 -20.66 -18.87 14.07
C LEU A 502 -20.75 -19.82 12.85
N GLY A 503 -21.04 -21.10 13.06
CA GLY A 503 -21.11 -22.11 12.00
C GLY A 503 -19.78 -22.77 11.64
N GLU A 504 -18.68 -22.40 12.29
CA GLU A 504 -17.34 -22.98 12.09
C GLU A 504 -17.17 -24.31 12.86
N LYS A 505 -17.98 -25.31 12.50
CA LYS A 505 -18.11 -26.57 13.26
C LYS A 505 -16.80 -27.34 13.44
N GLU A 506 -15.95 -27.37 12.41
CA GLU A 506 -14.67 -28.10 12.47
C GLU A 506 -13.72 -27.50 13.51
N LYS A 507 -13.59 -26.16 13.53
CA LYS A 507 -12.78 -25.47 14.55
C LYS A 507 -13.35 -25.68 15.94
N ALA A 508 -14.68 -25.66 16.07
CA ALA A 508 -15.35 -25.94 17.34
C ALA A 508 -15.00 -27.34 17.89
N ILE A 509 -15.13 -28.37 17.05
CA ILE A 509 -14.80 -29.75 17.40
C ILE A 509 -13.33 -29.87 17.79
N SER A 510 -12.42 -29.25 17.03
CA SER A 510 -10.99 -29.24 17.33
C SER A 510 -10.69 -28.67 18.72
N MET A 511 -11.27 -27.51 19.07
CA MET A 511 -11.07 -26.88 20.37
C MET A 511 -11.65 -27.73 21.52
N TRP A 512 -12.80 -28.35 21.32
CA TRP A 512 -13.41 -29.24 22.32
C TRP A 512 -12.64 -30.54 22.52
N LYS A 513 -12.11 -31.15 21.44
CA LYS A 513 -11.23 -32.33 21.53
C LYS A 513 -9.97 -32.00 22.32
N LYS A 514 -9.32 -30.87 22.04
CA LYS A 514 -8.17 -30.38 22.81
C LYS A 514 -8.50 -30.15 24.29
N ALA A 515 -9.68 -29.59 24.59
CA ALA A 515 -10.14 -29.45 25.98
C ALA A 515 -10.34 -30.81 26.69
N LEU A 516 -10.84 -31.83 25.99
CA LEU A 516 -11.05 -33.18 26.53
C LEU A 516 -9.74 -33.94 26.76
N GLU A 517 -8.75 -33.75 25.89
CA GLU A 517 -7.40 -34.31 26.07
C GLU A 517 -6.75 -33.79 27.36
N LEU A 518 -6.97 -32.53 27.70
CA LEU A 518 -6.44 -31.90 28.92
C LEU A 518 -7.23 -32.28 30.17
N LYS A 519 -8.57 -32.28 30.10
CA LYS A 519 -9.43 -32.65 31.22
C LYS A 519 -10.71 -33.34 30.73
N PRO A 520 -10.91 -34.63 31.04
CA PRO A 520 -12.14 -35.34 30.69
C PRO A 520 -13.40 -34.62 31.21
N ASP A 521 -14.42 -34.51 30.36
CA ASP A 521 -15.71 -33.91 30.69
C ASP A 521 -16.82 -34.73 30.03
N ALA A 522 -17.55 -35.48 30.86
CA ALA A 522 -18.59 -36.41 30.41
C ALA A 522 -19.68 -35.73 29.58
N LYS A 523 -20.08 -34.50 29.92
CA LYS A 523 -21.14 -33.77 29.20
C LYS A 523 -20.66 -33.33 27.82
N LEU A 524 -19.42 -32.85 27.73
CA LEU A 524 -18.83 -32.46 26.45
C LEU A 524 -18.58 -33.69 25.55
N SER A 525 -18.14 -34.80 26.14
CA SER A 525 -17.97 -36.07 25.41
C SER A 525 -19.29 -36.61 24.86
N GLU A 526 -20.36 -36.57 25.65
CA GLU A 526 -21.71 -36.96 25.21
C GLU A 526 -22.21 -36.04 24.08
N PHE A 527 -21.99 -34.74 24.20
CA PHE A 527 -22.34 -33.78 23.17
C PHE A 527 -21.59 -34.05 21.85
N LEU A 528 -20.28 -34.28 21.87
CA LEU A 528 -19.50 -34.61 20.66
C LEU A 528 -20.01 -35.89 19.99
N ARG A 529 -20.35 -36.92 20.77
CA ARG A 529 -20.97 -38.15 20.23
C ARG A 529 -22.32 -37.88 19.56
N SER A 530 -23.14 -37.01 20.15
CA SER A 530 -24.45 -36.65 19.58
C SER A 530 -24.38 -35.96 18.22
N ILE A 531 -23.25 -35.32 17.91
CA ILE A 531 -22.98 -34.67 16.62
C ILE A 531 -22.05 -35.52 15.72
N GLY A 532 -21.80 -36.78 16.08
CA GLY A 532 -21.06 -37.75 15.28
C GLY A 532 -19.53 -37.66 15.34
N GLN A 533 -18.95 -37.23 16.47
CA GLN A 533 -17.51 -36.93 16.61
C GLN A 533 -16.79 -37.56 17.80
#